data_AF-A0A8T6NQG0-F1
#
_entry.id   AF-A0A8T6NQG0-F1
#
_cell.length_a   1.000
_cell.length_b   1.000
_cell.length_c   1.000
_cell.angle_alpha   90.00
_cell.angle_beta   90.00
_cell.angle_gamma   90.00
#
_symmetry.space_group_name_H-M   'P 1'
#
loop_
_entity.id
_entity.type
_entity.pdbx_description
1 polymer ?
#
loop_
_entity_poly.entity_id
_entity_poly.type
_entity_poly.pdbx_seq_one_letter_code
_entity_poly.pdbx_strand_id
1 'polypeptide(L)'
;MSRRMLWIPVIMLIAALLACGTAATSPDDTAQPTTTSVADQAADVEEDAQPETEDVAPQPATTPEPQVENDTEQVCAFDAQLVEDVTIPHHTEMAPGQPYEKVWRILNSGCQLWTPDTQIVYNQGNLLTGPQAATLNTSVAPGETIDIALPFTAPQDPGSYEAYYLLQTAQGETFGLAYYTGIVVPEEVEPADPIDDLAPPEGAEGPTFDICSWGASIVENGGTVEVEPGQPFSMTFTVYNGGSCDWPSGTQLFTISGDPILSDGTYTFSEGQLAAAGESVTFTLNGTAPNQEGIYAAVVGFRTSPNGIVFGPNLGLTVEVTFPQLDFVAPGG
;
A
#
# COMPACT_ATOMS: atom_id res chain seq x y z
N MET A 1 -66.87 5.23 -23.44
CA MET A 1 -67.15 4.38 -22.25
C MET A 1 -65.83 4.15 -21.53
N SER A 2 -65.30 5.16 -20.82
CA SER A 2 -65.42 5.36 -19.36
C SER A 2 -65.28 4.08 -18.53
N ARG A 3 -64.11 3.91 -17.90
CA ARG A 3 -64.05 3.41 -16.52
C ARG A 3 -62.82 3.98 -15.81
N ARG A 4 -63.08 5.04 -15.03
CA ARG A 4 -62.25 5.54 -13.93
C ARG A 4 -62.53 4.69 -12.67
N MET A 5 -61.59 4.66 -11.72
CA MET A 5 -61.65 4.31 -10.27
C MET A 5 -60.47 3.38 -9.92
N LEU A 6 -59.66 3.58 -8.87
CA LEU A 6 -59.81 4.38 -7.64
C LEU A 6 -58.41 4.59 -7.00
N TRP A 7 -58.14 5.81 -6.57
CA TRP A 7 -57.25 6.14 -5.44
C TRP A 7 -57.92 5.70 -4.12
N ILE A 8 -57.15 5.37 -3.08
CA ILE A 8 -57.29 5.92 -1.71
C ILE A 8 -56.01 5.59 -0.88
N PRO A 9 -55.48 6.55 -0.11
CA PRO A 9 -54.35 6.41 0.80
C PRO A 9 -54.79 5.99 2.21
N VAL A 10 -53.87 5.47 3.03
CA VAL A 10 -54.11 5.26 4.47
C VAL A 10 -53.21 6.18 5.28
N ILE A 11 -53.88 7.07 6.02
CA ILE A 11 -53.41 8.03 7.01
C ILE A 11 -53.73 7.48 8.41
N MET A 12 -52.82 7.69 9.38
CA MET A 12 -53.00 7.97 10.83
C MET A 12 -51.94 7.23 11.67
N LEU A 13 -51.03 7.86 12.44
CA LEU A 13 -51.09 8.92 13.48
C LEU A 13 -51.34 8.36 14.90
N ILE A 14 -50.37 8.59 15.81
CA ILE A 14 -50.39 8.77 17.30
C ILE A 14 -48.90 8.79 17.75
N ALA A 15 -48.26 9.93 18.06
CA ALA A 15 -48.25 10.74 19.30
C ALA A 15 -47.76 9.98 20.55
N ALA A 16 -47.01 10.48 21.53
CA ALA A 16 -46.13 11.63 21.82
C ALA A 16 -45.64 11.36 23.28
N LEU A 17 -44.45 11.83 23.70
CA LEU A 17 -44.04 12.12 25.10
C LEU A 17 -42.58 12.63 25.04
N LEU A 18 -42.32 13.94 25.01
CA LEU A 18 -42.09 14.86 26.13
C LEU A 18 -41.13 14.35 27.22
N ALA A 19 -39.92 14.91 27.26
CA ALA A 19 -39.30 15.37 28.50
C ALA A 19 -38.39 16.59 28.22
N CYS A 20 -38.68 17.64 28.96
CA CYS A 20 -38.09 18.97 28.97
C CYS A 20 -37.05 19.04 30.10
N GLY A 21 -36.00 19.84 29.94
CA GLY A 21 -35.08 20.15 31.03
C GLY A 21 -34.07 21.23 30.64
N THR A 22 -34.38 22.48 30.98
CA THR A 22 -33.49 23.64 30.90
C THR A 22 -33.31 24.30 32.28
N ALA A 23 -32.15 24.97 32.42
CA ALA A 23 -31.74 25.97 33.43
C ALA A 23 -31.37 25.41 34.83
N ALA A 24 -30.41 25.96 35.59
CA ALA A 24 -29.88 27.32 35.64
C ALA A 24 -28.53 27.42 36.41
N THR A 25 -27.73 28.47 36.14
CA THR A 25 -26.92 29.35 37.05
C THR A 25 -26.16 28.74 38.25
N SER A 26 -24.90 29.11 38.56
CA SER A 26 -24.41 30.44 39.00
C SER A 26 -22.88 30.35 39.37
N PRO A 27 -22.21 31.28 40.10
CA PRO A 27 -21.24 32.25 39.58
C PRO A 27 -19.80 32.11 40.12
N ASP A 28 -18.88 32.85 39.49
CA ASP A 28 -17.79 33.69 40.03
C ASP A 28 -17.19 33.34 41.41
N ASP A 29 -15.87 33.10 41.47
CA ASP A 29 -15.07 33.59 42.61
C ASP A 29 -13.66 33.99 42.15
N THR A 30 -13.49 35.30 42.05
CA THR A 30 -12.23 36.01 41.80
C THR A 30 -11.64 36.38 43.16
N ALA A 31 -10.47 35.85 43.51
CA ALA A 31 -9.69 36.38 44.65
C ALA A 31 -8.17 36.24 44.45
N GLN A 32 -7.54 37.34 44.04
CA GLN A 32 -6.20 37.76 44.49
C GLN A 32 -6.36 39.18 45.05
N PRO A 33 -5.75 39.56 46.18
CA PRO A 33 -4.44 40.25 46.18
C PRO A 33 -3.50 39.73 47.32
N THR A 34 -2.19 39.57 47.13
CA THR A 34 -1.08 40.57 47.15
C THR A 34 -0.43 40.81 48.53
N THR A 35 0.89 40.58 48.58
CA THR A 35 1.98 41.18 49.39
C THR A 35 2.12 40.90 50.90
N THR A 36 3.32 40.51 51.35
CA THR A 36 4.37 41.42 51.93
C THR A 36 5.42 40.64 52.73
N SER A 37 6.68 41.13 52.71
CA SER A 37 7.72 41.11 53.78
C SER A 37 8.99 40.31 53.44
N VAL A 38 10.05 40.93 52.87
CA VAL A 38 11.18 41.68 53.52
C VAL A 38 12.20 40.72 54.15
N ALA A 39 13.35 40.48 53.48
CA ALA A 39 14.72 41.03 53.73
C ALA A 39 15.41 40.36 54.96
N ASP A 40 16.73 40.18 55.11
CA ASP A 40 17.95 40.71 54.51
C ASP A 40 19.14 39.88 55.10
N GLN A 41 20.32 40.04 54.49
CA GLN A 41 21.69 39.93 55.05
C GLN A 41 22.54 38.66 54.90
N ALA A 42 23.58 38.89 54.10
CA ALA A 42 24.88 38.24 54.03
C ALA A 42 25.79 38.60 55.22
N ALA A 43 26.81 37.78 55.48
CA ALA A 43 28.22 38.22 55.54
C ALA A 43 29.16 37.03 55.85
N ASP A 44 30.27 37.02 55.11
CA ASP A 44 31.54 36.29 55.28
C ASP A 44 32.11 36.26 56.70
N VAL A 45 32.96 35.26 56.98
CA VAL A 45 34.34 35.44 57.51
C VAL A 45 35.24 34.25 57.08
N GLU A 46 36.48 34.59 56.70
CA GLU A 46 37.60 33.83 56.14
C GLU A 46 38.67 33.41 57.20
N GLU A 47 39.67 32.62 56.76
CA GLU A 47 41.06 32.47 57.28
C GLU A 47 41.29 31.36 58.36
N ASP A 48 42.30 30.46 58.38
CA ASP A 48 43.72 30.48 57.94
C ASP A 48 44.37 29.03 57.84
N ALA A 49 45.62 28.98 57.34
CA ALA A 49 46.63 28.01 56.84
C ALA A 49 46.92 26.55 57.39
N GLN A 50 47.16 25.63 56.42
CA GLN A 50 48.36 24.77 56.05
C GLN A 50 49.08 23.87 57.11
N PRO A 51 49.76 22.68 56.83
CA PRO A 51 50.35 22.11 55.59
C PRO A 51 50.08 20.63 55.20
N GLU A 52 50.62 20.29 54.03
CA GLU A 52 50.64 19.06 53.21
C GLU A 52 51.01 17.73 53.89
N THR A 53 50.39 16.65 53.41
CA THR A 53 51.07 15.37 53.09
C THR A 53 50.36 14.70 51.90
N GLU A 54 51.15 14.33 50.88
CA GLU A 54 50.74 13.66 49.65
C GLU A 54 50.08 12.30 49.91
N ASP A 55 48.91 12.07 49.33
CA ASP A 55 48.35 10.74 49.10
C ASP A 55 47.72 10.71 47.70
N VAL A 56 48.16 9.76 46.89
CA VAL A 56 47.80 9.65 45.46
C VAL A 56 46.40 9.02 45.36
N ALA A 57 45.38 9.87 45.22
CA ALA A 57 44.01 9.46 44.98
C ALA A 57 43.80 9.00 43.50
N PRO A 58 42.93 8.00 43.26
CA PRO A 58 42.69 7.46 41.93
C PRO A 58 42.01 8.48 41.02
N GLN A 59 42.48 8.54 39.77
CA GLN A 59 41.93 9.38 38.71
C GLN A 59 40.41 9.15 38.57
N PRO A 60 39.57 10.20 38.55
CA PRO A 60 38.13 10.04 38.36
C PRO A 60 37.86 9.47 36.97
N ALA A 61 37.10 8.38 36.94
CA ALA A 61 36.50 7.87 35.72
C ALA A 61 35.58 8.96 35.15
N THR A 62 35.82 9.34 33.90
CA THR A 62 34.92 10.20 33.14
C THR A 62 33.54 9.55 33.10
N THR A 63 32.60 10.13 33.84
CA THR A 63 31.17 9.84 33.69
C THR A 63 30.79 10.26 32.27
N PRO A 64 30.18 9.39 31.44
CA PRO A 64 29.66 9.84 30.15
C PRO A 64 28.60 10.91 30.44
N GLU A 65 28.86 12.13 29.95
CA GLU A 65 27.87 13.19 29.88
C GLU A 65 26.62 12.64 29.21
N PRO A 66 25.39 12.94 29.69
CA PRO A 66 24.19 12.58 28.97
C PRO A 66 24.29 13.26 27.60
N GLN A 67 24.48 12.44 26.56
CA GLN A 67 24.34 12.92 25.19
C GLN A 67 22.91 13.41 25.09
N VAL A 68 22.74 14.72 24.97
CA VAL A 68 21.50 15.29 24.47
C VAL A 68 21.41 14.76 23.04
N GLU A 69 20.72 13.64 22.89
CA GLU A 69 20.24 13.23 21.58
C GLU A 69 19.48 14.43 21.05
N ASN A 70 19.97 14.93 19.93
CA ASN A 70 19.35 16.01 19.21
C ASN A 70 18.05 15.42 18.67
N ASP A 71 17.01 15.40 19.52
CA ASP A 71 15.64 15.18 19.14
C ASP A 71 15.36 16.29 18.13
N THR A 72 15.48 15.95 16.85
CA THR A 72 14.95 16.78 15.79
C THR A 72 13.49 16.94 16.14
N GLU A 73 13.12 18.07 16.74
CA GLU A 73 11.73 18.44 16.97
C GLU A 73 11.00 18.12 15.67
N GLN A 74 10.20 17.04 15.68
CA GLN A 74 9.40 16.69 14.54
C GLN A 74 8.34 17.80 14.45
N VAL A 75 8.66 18.82 13.64
CA VAL A 75 7.78 19.96 13.43
C VAL A 75 6.46 19.40 12.96
N CYS A 76 5.41 19.71 13.70
CA CYS A 76 4.12 19.10 13.48
C CYS A 76 3.56 19.45 12.08
N ALA A 77 3.58 18.49 11.16
CA ALA A 77 3.21 18.65 9.75
C ALA A 77 2.05 17.73 9.31
N PHE A 78 1.46 18.07 8.17
CA PHE A 78 0.59 17.16 7.41
C PHE A 78 1.45 16.05 6.81
N ASP A 79 1.04 14.80 6.97
CA ASP A 79 1.70 13.66 6.35
C ASP A 79 0.70 12.52 6.16
N ALA A 80 0.96 11.64 5.20
CA ALA A 80 0.09 10.54 4.84
C ALA A 80 0.88 9.29 4.43
N GLN A 81 0.41 8.13 4.85
CA GLN A 81 0.98 6.83 4.51
C GLN A 81 -0.06 5.97 3.79
N LEU A 82 0.33 5.36 2.66
CA LEU A 82 -0.50 4.35 2.01
C LEU A 82 -0.53 3.09 2.88
N VAL A 83 -1.74 2.63 3.22
CA VAL A 83 -1.95 1.37 3.92
C VAL A 83 -2.18 0.26 2.91
N GLU A 84 -3.03 0.51 1.92
CA GLU A 84 -3.44 -0.51 0.95
C GLU A 84 -3.89 0.10 -0.37
N ASP A 85 -3.48 -0.51 -1.48
CA ASP A 85 -4.10 -0.31 -2.78
C ASP A 85 -5.22 -1.36 -2.96
N VAL A 86 -6.48 -0.92 -2.85
CA VAL A 86 -7.59 -1.82 -2.50
C VAL A 86 -8.22 -2.52 -3.72
N THR A 87 -8.34 -1.85 -4.86
CA THR A 87 -9.27 -2.27 -5.93
C THR A 87 -8.60 -2.67 -7.23
N ILE A 88 -7.86 -1.74 -7.87
CA ILE A 88 -7.34 -1.93 -9.22
C ILE A 88 -5.83 -2.12 -9.16
N PRO A 89 -5.33 -3.37 -9.26
CA PRO A 89 -3.90 -3.63 -9.36
C PRO A 89 -3.28 -2.89 -10.55
N HIS A 90 -1.98 -2.68 -10.46
CA HIS A 90 -1.24 -2.04 -11.54
C HIS A 90 -1.30 -2.90 -12.81
N HIS A 91 -1.40 -2.24 -13.96
CA HIS A 91 -1.44 -2.86 -15.30
C HIS A 91 -2.68 -3.76 -15.53
N THR A 92 -3.79 -3.49 -14.83
CA THR A 92 -5.03 -4.20 -15.10
C THR A 92 -5.49 -3.92 -16.53
N GLU A 93 -5.77 -4.98 -17.30
CA GLU A 93 -6.37 -4.85 -18.63
C GLU A 93 -7.85 -4.45 -18.51
N MET A 94 -8.23 -3.40 -19.23
CA MET A 94 -9.58 -2.85 -19.26
C MET A 94 -10.06 -2.75 -20.69
N ALA A 95 -11.32 -3.14 -20.94
CA ALA A 95 -11.93 -2.93 -22.24
C ALA A 95 -12.03 -1.42 -22.55
N PRO A 96 -11.96 -1.01 -23.83
CA PRO A 96 -12.17 0.38 -24.24
C PRO A 96 -13.45 0.95 -23.63
N GLY A 97 -13.34 2.09 -22.93
CA GLY A 97 -14.50 2.75 -22.30
C GLY A 97 -15.05 2.09 -21.04
N GLN A 98 -14.39 1.06 -20.51
CA GLN A 98 -14.85 0.38 -19.29
C GLN A 98 -14.79 1.32 -18.07
N PRO A 99 -15.90 1.54 -17.36
CA PRO A 99 -15.88 2.29 -16.10
C PRO A 99 -15.27 1.44 -14.99
N TYR A 100 -14.50 2.07 -14.11
CA TYR A 100 -13.95 1.42 -12.92
C TYR A 100 -13.76 2.43 -11.78
N GLU A 101 -13.58 1.95 -10.57
CA GLU A 101 -13.32 2.77 -9.38
C GLU A 101 -11.98 2.36 -8.78
N LYS A 102 -11.12 3.36 -8.54
CA LYS A 102 -9.84 3.18 -7.86
C LYS A 102 -9.99 3.62 -6.41
N VAL A 103 -9.56 2.75 -5.50
CA VAL A 103 -9.67 2.95 -4.05
C VAL A 103 -8.31 2.76 -3.42
N TRP A 104 -7.87 3.74 -2.64
CA TRP A 104 -6.69 3.64 -1.78
C TRP A 104 -7.12 3.79 -0.32
N ARG A 105 -6.58 2.95 0.56
CA ARG A 105 -6.67 3.12 2.01
C ARG A 105 -5.44 3.86 2.50
N ILE A 106 -5.67 5.00 3.16
CA ILE A 106 -4.60 5.94 3.52
C ILE A 106 -4.72 6.27 5.00
N LEU A 107 -3.59 6.25 5.70
CA LEU A 107 -3.43 6.65 7.09
C LEU A 107 -2.98 8.12 7.17
N ASN A 108 -3.59 8.89 8.07
CA ASN A 108 -3.02 10.16 8.51
C ASN A 108 -1.85 9.89 9.46
N SER A 109 -0.63 9.83 8.91
CA SER A 109 0.63 9.63 9.65
C SER A 109 1.18 10.92 10.24
N GLY A 110 0.60 12.07 9.89
CA GLY A 110 0.96 13.37 10.44
C GLY A 110 0.30 13.63 11.80
N CYS A 111 0.53 14.83 12.33
CA CYS A 111 -0.07 15.30 13.58
C CYS A 111 -1.16 16.36 13.36
N GLN A 112 -1.37 16.78 12.12
CA GLN A 112 -2.40 17.76 11.74
C GLN A 112 -3.72 17.05 11.38
N LEU A 113 -4.84 17.64 11.79
CA LEU A 113 -6.17 17.18 11.38
C LEU A 113 -6.37 17.47 9.89
N TRP A 114 -6.73 16.46 9.11
CA TRP A 114 -7.24 16.69 7.76
C TRP A 114 -8.67 17.17 7.87
N THR A 115 -8.96 18.35 7.35
CA THR A 115 -10.31 18.92 7.36
C THR A 115 -11.16 18.31 6.24
N PRO A 116 -12.50 18.44 6.29
CA PRO A 116 -13.36 18.00 5.19
C PRO A 116 -13.00 18.62 3.83
N ASP A 117 -12.41 19.81 3.83
CA ASP A 117 -11.96 20.55 2.64
C ASP A 117 -10.61 20.08 2.07
N THR A 118 -9.92 19.13 2.74
CA THR A 118 -8.75 18.44 2.17
C THR A 118 -9.17 17.73 0.88
N GLN A 119 -8.29 17.72 -0.11
CA GLN A 119 -8.56 17.15 -1.43
C GLN A 119 -7.50 16.11 -1.80
N ILE A 120 -7.90 15.14 -2.63
CA ILE A 120 -6.97 14.41 -3.49
C ILE A 120 -6.99 15.07 -4.86
N VAL A 121 -5.82 15.41 -5.40
CA VAL A 121 -5.68 16.19 -6.64
C VAL A 121 -4.80 15.45 -7.64
N TYR A 122 -5.20 15.51 -8.91
CA TYR A 122 -4.39 14.98 -10.00
C TYR A 122 -3.08 15.76 -10.09
N ASN A 123 -1.97 15.03 -10.18
CA ASN A 123 -0.63 15.58 -10.30
C ASN A 123 -0.10 15.44 -11.73
N GLN A 124 -0.05 14.21 -12.25
CA GLN A 124 0.53 13.90 -13.56
C GLN A 124 0.08 12.54 -14.10
N GLY A 125 0.39 12.25 -15.37
CA GLY A 125 0.08 10.99 -16.06
C GLY A 125 -0.72 11.19 -17.34
N ASN A 126 -0.98 10.13 -18.09
CA ASN A 126 -1.75 10.16 -19.34
C ASN A 126 -3.18 9.60 -19.20
N LEU A 127 -3.55 9.07 -18.04
CA LEU A 127 -4.92 8.64 -17.72
C LEU A 127 -5.77 9.84 -17.25
N LEU A 128 -6.27 10.62 -18.21
CA LEU A 128 -6.97 11.89 -17.96
C LEU A 128 -8.48 11.75 -17.73
N THR A 129 -9.00 10.52 -17.62
CA THR A 129 -10.43 10.23 -17.50
C THR A 129 -10.94 10.27 -16.06
N GLY A 130 -10.04 10.40 -15.07
CA GLY A 130 -10.38 10.58 -13.66
C GLY A 130 -10.63 12.05 -13.27
N PRO A 131 -11.19 12.31 -12.08
CA PRO A 131 -11.37 13.66 -11.55
C PRO A 131 -10.03 14.37 -11.41
N GLN A 132 -9.99 15.67 -11.74
CA GLN A 132 -8.79 16.48 -11.49
C GLN A 132 -8.61 16.82 -10.00
N ALA A 133 -9.68 16.81 -9.23
CA ALA A 133 -9.68 16.94 -7.78
C ALA A 133 -10.94 16.31 -7.19
N ALA A 134 -10.84 15.78 -5.98
CA ALA A 134 -11.97 15.34 -5.18
C ALA A 134 -11.75 15.68 -3.70
N THR A 135 -12.76 16.27 -3.08
CA THR A 135 -12.76 16.63 -1.65
C THR A 135 -13.06 15.40 -0.78
N LEU A 136 -12.39 15.28 0.38
CA LEU A 136 -12.59 14.14 1.28
C LEU A 136 -13.98 14.16 1.94
N ASN A 137 -14.57 15.34 2.15
CA ASN A 137 -15.88 15.55 2.77
C ASN A 137 -16.03 15.00 4.20
N THR A 138 -14.93 14.55 4.80
CA THR A 138 -14.84 14.10 6.18
C THR A 138 -13.52 14.55 6.78
N SER A 139 -13.49 14.73 8.09
CA SER A 139 -12.24 14.94 8.81
C SER A 139 -11.52 13.60 9.01
N VAL A 140 -10.18 13.62 9.02
CA VAL A 140 -9.34 12.45 9.35
C VAL A 140 -8.31 12.88 10.38
N ALA A 141 -8.45 12.40 11.62
CA ALA A 141 -7.54 12.74 12.71
C ALA A 141 -6.19 11.99 12.58
N PRO A 142 -5.12 12.49 13.24
CA PRO A 142 -3.87 11.76 13.35
C PRO A 142 -4.08 10.31 13.81
N GLY A 143 -3.50 9.36 13.08
CA GLY A 143 -3.64 7.92 13.33
C GLY A 143 -4.92 7.28 12.76
N GLU A 144 -5.84 8.05 12.18
CA GLU A 144 -7.03 7.51 11.50
C GLU A 144 -6.77 7.15 10.04
N THR A 145 -7.54 6.18 9.53
CA THR A 145 -7.49 5.76 8.13
C THR A 145 -8.75 6.19 7.38
N ILE A 146 -8.60 6.40 6.07
CA ILE A 146 -9.68 6.72 5.13
C ILE A 146 -9.50 5.92 3.84
N ASP A 147 -10.62 5.46 3.28
CA ASP A 147 -10.68 4.91 1.92
C ASP A 147 -11.09 6.03 0.96
N ILE A 148 -10.18 6.40 0.04
CA ILE A 148 -10.44 7.40 -0.99
C ILE A 148 -10.78 6.68 -2.29
N ALA A 149 -12.01 6.83 -2.77
CA ALA A 149 -12.52 6.25 -3.99
C ALA A 149 -12.64 7.30 -5.11
N LEU A 150 -12.02 7.04 -6.26
CA LEU A 150 -12.10 7.88 -7.45
C LEU A 150 -12.65 7.09 -8.65
N PRO A 151 -13.67 7.60 -9.35
CA PRO A 151 -14.20 6.97 -10.55
C PRO A 151 -13.31 7.26 -11.77
N PHE A 152 -13.12 6.28 -12.63
CA PHE A 152 -12.38 6.39 -13.89
C PHE A 152 -13.15 5.73 -15.03
N THR A 153 -12.70 6.00 -16.25
CA THR A 153 -13.15 5.30 -17.45
C THR A 153 -11.92 4.96 -18.29
N ALA A 154 -11.76 3.70 -18.68
CA ALA A 154 -10.67 3.32 -19.56
C ALA A 154 -10.74 4.11 -20.89
N PRO A 155 -9.63 4.63 -21.41
CA PRO A 155 -9.61 5.28 -22.72
C PRO A 155 -10.13 4.37 -23.84
N GLN A 156 -10.53 4.97 -24.96
CA GLN A 156 -10.97 4.22 -26.14
C GLN A 156 -9.78 3.64 -26.91
N ASP A 157 -8.70 4.41 -26.98
CA ASP A 157 -7.53 4.02 -27.75
C ASP A 157 -6.72 2.97 -26.97
N PRO A 158 -6.15 1.97 -27.67
CA PRO A 158 -5.23 1.03 -27.07
C PRO A 158 -3.99 1.72 -26.52
N GLY A 159 -3.50 1.26 -25.37
CA GLY A 159 -2.30 1.80 -24.75
C GLY A 159 -2.16 1.51 -23.26
N SER A 160 -1.03 1.93 -22.69
CA SER A 160 -0.81 1.93 -21.25
C SER A 160 -1.10 3.32 -20.70
N TYR A 161 -1.90 3.38 -19.64
CA TYR A 161 -2.37 4.62 -19.04
C TYR A 161 -2.12 4.64 -17.54
N GLU A 162 -1.56 5.74 -17.05
CA GLU A 162 -1.22 5.96 -15.65
C GLU A 162 -1.68 7.35 -15.16
N ALA A 163 -1.99 7.44 -13.86
CA ALA A 163 -2.22 8.70 -13.17
C ALA A 163 -1.65 8.67 -11.76
N TYR A 164 -1.15 9.83 -11.33
CA TYR A 164 -0.59 10.08 -10.01
C TYR A 164 -1.39 11.18 -9.33
N TYR A 165 -1.75 10.96 -8.07
CA TYR A 165 -2.52 11.90 -7.26
C TYR A 165 -1.78 12.29 -6.00
N LEU A 166 -1.96 13.51 -5.51
CA LEU A 166 -1.41 13.98 -4.23
C LEU A 166 -2.54 14.42 -3.32
N LEU A 167 -2.34 14.34 -2.01
CA LEU A 167 -3.23 15.03 -1.07
C LEU A 167 -2.86 16.51 -1.03
N GLN A 168 -3.88 17.36 -0.88
CA GLN A 168 -3.75 18.81 -0.83
C GLN A 168 -4.62 19.38 0.30
N THR A 169 -4.04 20.24 1.13
CA THR A 169 -4.73 20.96 2.20
C THR A 169 -5.74 21.96 1.64
N ALA A 170 -6.65 22.45 2.49
CA ALA A 170 -7.59 23.52 2.12
C ALA A 170 -6.89 24.81 1.64
N GLN A 171 -5.64 25.02 2.06
CA GLN A 171 -4.81 26.16 1.67
C GLN A 171 -4.05 25.94 0.35
N GLY A 172 -4.17 24.76 -0.26
CA GLY A 172 -3.52 24.41 -1.53
C GLY A 172 -2.13 23.78 -1.41
N GLU A 173 -1.67 23.49 -0.19
CA GLU A 173 -0.37 22.84 0.04
C GLU A 173 -0.50 21.32 -0.15
N THR A 174 0.34 20.74 -1.01
CA THR A 174 0.37 19.29 -1.24
C THR A 174 1.22 18.59 -0.19
N PHE A 175 0.83 17.39 0.23
CA PHE A 175 1.56 16.60 1.24
C PHE A 175 1.46 15.08 0.97
N GLY A 176 2.31 14.32 1.66
CA GLY A 176 2.43 12.87 1.49
C GLY A 176 3.10 12.46 0.16
N LEU A 177 3.02 11.16 -0.14
CA LEU A 177 3.50 10.60 -1.40
C LEU A 177 2.40 10.60 -2.48
N ALA A 178 2.82 10.43 -3.73
CA ALA A 178 1.89 10.31 -4.85
C ALA A 178 1.22 8.92 -4.89
N TYR A 179 -0.11 8.91 -5.02
CA TYR A 179 -0.94 7.72 -5.17
C TYR A 179 -1.11 7.36 -6.64
N TYR A 180 -0.75 6.13 -7.00
CA TYR A 180 -0.69 5.67 -8.39
C TYR A 180 -1.90 4.83 -8.79
N THR A 181 -2.31 4.95 -10.05
CA THR A 181 -3.16 3.99 -10.75
C THR A 181 -2.65 3.79 -12.17
N GLY A 182 -2.70 2.56 -12.67
CA GLY A 182 -2.28 2.23 -14.03
C GLY A 182 -3.07 1.07 -14.63
N ILE A 183 -3.51 1.23 -15.87
CA ILE A 183 -4.30 0.26 -16.64
C ILE A 183 -3.73 0.08 -18.05
N VAL A 184 -4.10 -1.02 -18.71
CA VAL A 184 -3.79 -1.27 -20.12
C VAL A 184 -5.09 -1.43 -20.89
N VAL A 185 -5.25 -0.71 -21.99
CA VAL A 185 -6.33 -0.94 -22.96
C VAL A 185 -5.74 -1.74 -24.11
N PRO A 186 -6.18 -3.00 -24.34
CA PRO A 186 -5.66 -3.82 -25.42
C PRO A 186 -6.14 -3.31 -26.78
N GLU A 187 -5.38 -3.62 -27.83
CA GLU A 187 -5.82 -3.38 -29.20
C GLU A 187 -6.99 -4.30 -29.54
N GLU A 188 -8.11 -3.72 -29.97
CA GLU A 188 -9.28 -4.49 -30.40
C GLU A 188 -8.92 -5.22 -31.69
N VAL A 189 -8.79 -6.54 -31.61
CA VAL A 189 -8.57 -7.38 -32.77
C VAL A 189 -9.93 -7.60 -33.44
N GLU A 190 -10.28 -6.78 -34.42
CA GLU A 190 -11.49 -7.07 -35.20
C GLU A 190 -11.32 -8.44 -35.87
N PRO A 191 -12.30 -9.36 -35.68
CA PRO A 191 -12.26 -10.63 -36.38
C PRO A 191 -12.27 -10.33 -37.89
N ALA A 192 -11.30 -10.87 -38.61
CA ALA A 192 -11.22 -10.72 -40.05
C ALA A 192 -12.59 -11.07 -40.67
N ASP A 193 -13.06 -10.22 -41.59
CA ASP A 193 -14.31 -10.43 -42.30
C ASP A 193 -14.39 -11.89 -42.79
N PRO A 194 -15.49 -12.62 -42.54
CA PRO A 194 -15.66 -13.96 -43.08
C PRO A 194 -15.56 -13.87 -44.60
N ILE A 195 -14.55 -14.51 -45.18
CA ILE A 195 -14.38 -14.59 -46.64
C ILE A 195 -15.51 -15.49 -47.17
N ASP A 196 -16.65 -14.88 -47.51
CA ASP A 196 -17.89 -15.56 -47.89
C ASP A 196 -17.94 -15.97 -49.38
N ASP A 197 -16.80 -16.09 -50.07
CA ASP A 197 -16.81 -16.47 -51.48
C ASP A 197 -15.61 -17.29 -51.94
N LEU A 198 -15.31 -18.39 -51.24
CA LEU A 198 -14.71 -19.56 -51.88
C LEU A 198 -15.27 -20.82 -51.22
N ALA A 199 -16.22 -21.47 -51.88
CA ALA A 199 -16.54 -22.86 -51.57
C ALA A 199 -15.22 -23.66 -51.54
N PRO A 200 -14.87 -24.35 -50.43
CA PRO A 200 -13.58 -25.01 -50.33
C PRO A 200 -13.50 -26.12 -51.38
N PRO A 201 -12.38 -26.28 -52.11
CA PRO A 201 -12.19 -27.48 -52.91
C PRO A 201 -12.20 -28.69 -51.96
N GLU A 202 -13.01 -29.70 -52.27
CA GLU A 202 -13.02 -30.97 -51.53
C GLU A 202 -11.59 -31.50 -51.40
N GLY A 203 -11.09 -31.55 -50.16
CA GLY A 203 -9.81 -32.17 -49.83
C GLY A 203 -8.62 -31.24 -49.53
N ALA A 204 -8.80 -29.93 -49.37
CA ALA A 204 -7.74 -29.07 -48.86
C ALA A 204 -7.82 -28.95 -47.32
N GLU A 205 -6.93 -29.65 -46.61
CA GLU A 205 -6.60 -29.28 -45.23
C GLU A 205 -5.87 -27.92 -45.30
N GLY A 206 -6.56 -26.85 -44.93
CA GLY A 206 -5.96 -25.53 -44.81
C GLY A 206 -4.90 -25.53 -43.70
N PRO A 207 -3.90 -24.63 -43.74
CA PRO A 207 -2.95 -24.52 -42.65
C PRO A 207 -3.70 -24.11 -41.38
N THR A 208 -3.77 -25.02 -40.41
CA THR A 208 -4.11 -24.69 -39.03
C THR A 208 -2.96 -23.84 -38.50
N PHE A 209 -3.13 -22.52 -38.47
CA PHE A 209 -2.22 -21.70 -37.69
C PHE A 209 -2.52 -22.01 -36.23
N ASP A 210 -1.71 -22.90 -35.65
CA ASP A 210 -1.68 -23.17 -34.21
C ASP A 210 -1.22 -21.90 -33.51
N ILE A 211 -2.16 -21.00 -33.24
CA ILE A 211 -1.94 -19.85 -32.38
C ILE A 211 -1.79 -20.37 -30.94
N CYS A 212 -0.64 -20.09 -30.34
CA CYS A 212 -0.38 -20.43 -28.95
C CYS A 212 -1.27 -19.61 -28.01
N SER A 213 -2.16 -20.28 -27.31
CA SER A 213 -2.85 -19.74 -26.14
C SER A 213 -1.94 -19.92 -24.94
N TRP A 214 -1.48 -18.82 -24.33
CA TRP A 214 -0.68 -18.86 -23.12
C TRP A 214 -1.60 -18.85 -21.91
N GLY A 215 -1.44 -19.81 -21.00
CA GLY A 215 -2.32 -19.92 -19.84
C GLY A 215 -1.65 -20.65 -18.70
N ALA A 216 -1.70 -20.07 -17.51
CA ALA A 216 -1.19 -20.67 -16.28
C ALA A 216 -2.31 -20.73 -15.24
N SER A 217 -2.24 -21.70 -14.33
CA SER A 217 -3.09 -21.73 -13.13
C SER A 217 -2.30 -22.25 -11.94
N ILE A 218 -2.59 -21.71 -10.76
CA ILE A 218 -1.86 -22.06 -9.54
C ILE A 218 -2.30 -23.46 -9.09
N VAL A 219 -1.35 -24.37 -8.92
CA VAL A 219 -1.59 -25.69 -8.32
C VAL A 219 -1.21 -25.65 -6.84
N GLU A 220 -0.04 -25.13 -6.52
CA GLU A 220 0.42 -24.90 -5.15
C GLU A 220 1.05 -23.52 -5.04
N ASN A 221 0.55 -22.73 -4.08
CA ASN A 221 1.15 -21.47 -3.70
C ASN A 221 2.24 -21.72 -2.65
N GLY A 222 3.40 -21.08 -2.79
CA GLY A 222 4.56 -21.30 -1.92
C GLY A 222 4.38 -20.93 -0.45
N GLY A 223 3.25 -20.29 -0.10
CA GLY A 223 2.86 -20.00 1.27
C GLY A 223 3.64 -18.84 1.89
N THR A 224 3.68 -18.82 3.23
CA THR A 224 4.48 -17.87 4.01
C THR A 224 5.79 -18.53 4.41
N VAL A 225 6.91 -17.82 4.23
CA VAL A 225 8.22 -18.28 4.71
C VAL A 225 8.63 -17.45 5.94
N GLU A 226 8.84 -18.11 7.06
CA GLU A 226 9.45 -17.52 8.27
C GLU A 226 10.97 -17.59 8.17
N VAL A 227 11.65 -16.48 8.40
CA VAL A 227 13.09 -16.36 8.20
C VAL A 227 13.71 -15.32 9.13
N GLU A 228 14.94 -15.54 9.59
CA GLU A 228 15.65 -14.55 10.39
C GLU A 228 16.16 -13.38 9.51
N PRO A 229 16.30 -12.17 10.09
CA PRO A 229 16.80 -11.00 9.37
C PRO A 229 18.09 -11.25 8.59
N GLY A 230 18.10 -10.86 7.32
CA GLY A 230 19.27 -10.99 6.44
C GLY A 230 19.58 -12.40 5.95
N GLN A 231 18.84 -13.44 6.36
CA GLN A 231 19.05 -14.80 5.88
C GLN A 231 18.46 -15.01 4.48
N PRO A 232 19.11 -15.85 3.64
CA PRO A 232 18.52 -16.26 2.37
C PRO A 232 17.29 -17.14 2.61
N PHE A 233 16.29 -17.01 1.75
CA PHE A 233 15.13 -17.88 1.74
C PHE A 233 14.86 -18.40 0.32
N SER A 234 14.10 -19.50 0.23
CA SER A 234 13.62 -20.06 -1.02
C SER A 234 12.14 -20.41 -0.89
N MET A 235 11.36 -20.16 -1.94
CA MET A 235 9.94 -20.49 -1.99
C MET A 235 9.61 -21.19 -3.30
N THR A 236 8.81 -22.24 -3.21
CA THR A 236 8.49 -23.11 -4.34
C THR A 236 7.03 -22.95 -4.75
N PHE A 237 6.79 -22.84 -6.04
CA PHE A 237 5.45 -22.76 -6.61
C PHE A 237 5.26 -23.88 -7.62
N THR A 238 4.07 -24.48 -7.61
CA THR A 238 3.66 -25.44 -8.63
C THR A 238 2.54 -24.82 -9.46
N VAL A 239 2.74 -24.78 -10.77
CA VAL A 239 1.84 -24.08 -11.71
C VAL A 239 1.53 -25.00 -12.89
N TYR A 240 0.27 -25.05 -13.27
CA TYR A 240 -0.22 -25.84 -14.40
C TYR A 240 -0.26 -25.00 -15.67
N ASN A 241 0.37 -25.49 -16.75
CA ASN A 241 0.25 -24.90 -18.08
C ASN A 241 -1.09 -25.33 -18.71
N GLY A 242 -2.08 -24.45 -18.63
CA GLY A 242 -3.39 -24.62 -19.29
C GLY A 242 -3.44 -24.06 -20.71
N GLY A 243 -2.30 -23.61 -21.24
CA GLY A 243 -2.17 -23.13 -22.60
C GLY A 243 -2.13 -24.24 -23.65
N SER A 244 -2.16 -23.85 -24.93
CA SER A 244 -2.02 -24.78 -26.07
C SER A 244 -0.57 -25.00 -26.51
N CYS A 245 0.38 -24.22 -25.96
CA CYS A 245 1.80 -24.33 -26.27
C CYS A 245 2.66 -24.46 -25.03
N ASP A 246 3.81 -25.09 -25.21
CA ASP A 246 4.82 -25.25 -24.17
C ASP A 246 5.45 -23.90 -23.83
N TRP A 247 5.76 -23.67 -22.56
CA TRP A 247 6.53 -22.49 -22.15
C TRP A 247 8.03 -22.77 -22.34
N PRO A 248 8.70 -22.09 -23.27
CA PRO A 248 10.09 -22.37 -23.58
C PRO A 248 11.04 -21.77 -22.55
N SER A 249 12.31 -22.16 -22.65
CA SER A 249 13.43 -21.45 -22.00
C SER A 249 13.36 -19.96 -22.31
N GLY A 250 13.65 -19.12 -21.32
CA GLY A 250 13.47 -17.67 -21.44
C GLY A 250 12.12 -17.15 -20.97
N THR A 251 11.13 -18.01 -20.70
CA THR A 251 9.94 -17.64 -19.91
C THR A 251 10.39 -17.13 -18.54
N GLN A 252 9.77 -16.05 -18.05
CA GLN A 252 10.18 -15.42 -16.81
C GLN A 252 9.03 -15.28 -15.82
N LEU A 253 9.37 -15.40 -14.55
CA LEU A 253 8.65 -14.72 -13.50
C LEU A 253 9.33 -13.39 -13.22
N PHE A 254 8.56 -12.34 -13.01
CA PHE A 254 9.08 -11.02 -12.70
C PHE A 254 8.26 -10.38 -11.58
N THR A 255 8.92 -9.59 -10.74
CA THR A 255 8.25 -8.78 -9.72
C THR A 255 7.41 -7.71 -10.40
N ILE A 256 6.11 -7.72 -10.14
CA ILE A 256 5.17 -6.69 -10.56
C ILE A 256 5.17 -5.55 -9.54
N SER A 257 5.11 -5.89 -8.25
CA SER A 257 5.01 -4.92 -7.15
C SER A 257 5.38 -5.53 -5.80
N GLY A 258 5.56 -4.68 -4.79
CA GLY A 258 5.82 -5.07 -3.41
C GLY A 258 7.28 -4.93 -2.99
N ASP A 259 7.62 -5.56 -1.87
CA ASP A 259 8.91 -5.43 -1.21
C ASP A 259 10.05 -6.09 -2.03
N PRO A 260 11.27 -5.53 -1.98
CA PRO A 260 12.43 -6.04 -2.73
C PRO A 260 13.05 -7.27 -2.05
N ILE A 261 12.25 -8.31 -1.82
CA ILE A 261 12.66 -9.54 -1.11
C ILE A 261 13.29 -10.60 -2.02
N LEU A 262 13.16 -10.46 -3.34
CA LEU A 262 13.75 -11.36 -4.34
C LEU A 262 15.09 -10.83 -4.84
N SER A 263 16.12 -11.69 -4.86
CA SER A 263 17.51 -11.29 -5.11
C SER A 263 17.74 -10.61 -6.46
N ASP A 264 17.06 -11.09 -7.50
CA ASP A 264 17.25 -10.65 -8.90
C ASP A 264 15.97 -10.03 -9.50
N GLY A 265 14.88 -9.93 -8.72
CA GLY A 265 13.56 -9.45 -9.16
C GLY A 265 12.91 -10.24 -10.31
N THR A 266 13.61 -11.25 -10.84
CA THR A 266 13.19 -12.08 -11.96
C THR A 266 13.75 -13.48 -11.82
N TYR A 267 12.96 -14.49 -12.19
CA TYR A 267 13.40 -15.86 -12.39
C TYR A 267 13.22 -16.21 -13.86
N THR A 268 14.26 -16.72 -14.50
CA THR A 268 14.22 -17.08 -15.93
C THR A 268 14.36 -18.59 -16.08
N PHE A 269 13.48 -19.19 -16.87
CA PHE A 269 13.58 -20.59 -17.25
C PHE A 269 14.91 -20.81 -17.94
N SER A 270 15.74 -21.68 -17.36
CA SER A 270 17.06 -22.00 -17.87
C SER A 270 16.99 -22.72 -19.22
N GLU A 271 18.12 -22.79 -19.92
CA GLU A 271 18.22 -23.52 -21.18
C GLU A 271 17.79 -24.99 -20.99
N GLY A 272 16.78 -25.43 -21.73
CA GLY A 272 16.20 -26.78 -21.63
C GLY A 272 15.06 -26.92 -20.62
N GLN A 273 14.77 -25.92 -19.79
CA GLN A 273 13.56 -25.91 -18.95
C GLN A 273 12.33 -25.59 -19.80
N LEU A 274 11.30 -26.43 -19.68
CA LEU A 274 10.07 -26.38 -20.45
C LEU A 274 8.89 -26.64 -19.49
N ALA A 275 7.78 -25.93 -19.67
CA ALA A 275 6.50 -26.35 -19.12
C ALA A 275 5.60 -26.80 -20.27
N ALA A 276 5.45 -28.10 -20.46
CA ALA A 276 4.65 -28.63 -21.56
C ALA A 276 3.16 -28.27 -21.39
N ALA A 277 2.46 -28.07 -22.50
CA ALA A 277 1.02 -27.85 -22.48
C ALA A 277 0.31 -29.01 -21.78
N GLY A 278 -0.52 -28.70 -20.78
CA GLY A 278 -1.23 -29.69 -19.98
C GLY A 278 -0.41 -30.33 -18.86
N GLU A 279 0.80 -29.85 -18.57
CA GLU A 279 1.62 -30.32 -17.45
C GLU A 279 1.81 -29.25 -16.36
N SER A 280 2.14 -29.71 -15.15
CA SER A 280 2.54 -28.83 -14.05
C SER A 280 4.06 -28.70 -14.00
N VAL A 281 4.54 -27.47 -13.78
CA VAL A 281 5.94 -27.16 -13.55
C VAL A 281 6.11 -26.60 -12.15
N THR A 282 7.20 -27.00 -11.50
CA THR A 282 7.59 -26.48 -10.19
C THR A 282 8.86 -25.65 -10.33
N PHE A 283 8.86 -24.44 -9.79
CA PHE A 283 10.02 -23.56 -9.77
C PHE A 283 10.24 -22.97 -8.38
N THR A 284 11.50 -22.65 -8.10
CA THR A 284 11.93 -22.11 -6.81
C THR A 284 12.46 -20.70 -6.99
N LEU A 285 11.81 -19.74 -6.33
CA LEU A 285 12.26 -18.37 -6.23
C LEU A 285 13.15 -18.23 -5.00
N ASN A 286 14.30 -17.58 -5.17
CA ASN A 286 15.24 -17.31 -4.08
C ASN A 286 15.22 -15.82 -3.74
N GLY A 287 15.42 -15.52 -2.46
CA GLY A 287 15.40 -14.17 -1.93
C GLY A 287 16.29 -14.00 -0.71
N THR A 288 16.36 -12.78 -0.20
CA THR A 288 17.05 -12.46 1.05
C THR A 288 16.09 -11.69 1.94
N ALA A 289 15.95 -12.16 3.18
CA ALA A 289 15.10 -11.53 4.17
C ALA A 289 15.60 -10.10 4.47
N PRO A 290 14.71 -9.10 4.53
CA PRO A 290 15.07 -7.78 5.03
C PRO A 290 15.69 -7.82 6.43
N ASN A 291 16.50 -6.82 6.77
CA ASN A 291 17.20 -6.76 8.06
C ASN A 291 16.31 -6.29 9.22
N GLN A 292 15.05 -5.97 8.95
CA GLN A 292 14.09 -5.50 9.94
C GLN A 292 12.99 -6.53 10.13
N GLU A 293 12.54 -6.71 11.37
CA GLU A 293 11.40 -7.56 11.71
C GLU A 293 10.13 -7.04 11.04
N GLY A 294 9.27 -7.95 10.57
CA GLY A 294 8.03 -7.57 9.91
C GLY A 294 7.55 -8.56 8.86
N ILE A 295 6.37 -8.28 8.31
CA ILE A 295 5.78 -9.04 7.21
C ILE A 295 6.05 -8.28 5.92
N TYR A 296 6.68 -8.95 4.96
CA TYR A 296 7.02 -8.41 3.65
C TYR A 296 6.27 -9.20 2.58
N ALA A 297 5.78 -8.50 1.57
CA ALA A 297 5.00 -9.11 0.50
C ALA A 297 5.42 -8.62 -0.87
N ALA A 298 5.45 -9.54 -1.84
CA ALA A 298 5.69 -9.23 -3.23
C ALA A 298 4.67 -9.93 -4.13
N VAL A 299 4.38 -9.34 -5.27
CA VAL A 299 3.53 -9.92 -6.31
C VAL A 299 4.40 -10.17 -7.54
N VAL A 300 4.38 -11.40 -8.05
CA VAL A 300 5.08 -11.78 -9.28
C VAL A 300 4.10 -12.25 -10.35
N GLY A 301 4.43 -12.04 -11.61
CA GLY A 301 3.67 -12.54 -12.76
C GLY A 301 4.55 -13.23 -13.78
N PHE A 302 3.92 -13.89 -14.76
CA PHE A 302 4.62 -14.57 -15.85
C PHE A 302 4.73 -13.69 -17.08
N ARG A 303 5.83 -13.81 -17.81
CA ARG A 303 5.98 -13.25 -19.15
C ARG A 303 6.78 -14.18 -20.06
N THR A 304 6.47 -14.18 -21.35
CA THR A 304 7.08 -15.11 -22.32
C THR A 304 8.57 -14.84 -22.57
N SER A 305 9.02 -13.62 -22.31
CA SER A 305 10.43 -13.17 -22.37
C SER A 305 10.58 -11.83 -21.64
N PRO A 306 11.79 -11.25 -21.49
CA PRO A 306 11.99 -9.95 -20.81
C PRO A 306 11.07 -8.81 -21.30
N ASN A 307 10.71 -8.80 -22.58
CA ASN A 307 9.78 -7.83 -23.19
C ASN A 307 8.56 -8.55 -23.81
N GLY A 308 8.28 -9.76 -23.35
CA GLY A 308 7.24 -10.63 -23.87
C GLY A 308 5.87 -10.31 -23.30
N ILE A 309 4.89 -11.07 -23.75
CA ILE A 309 3.50 -10.98 -23.30
C ILE A 309 3.44 -11.49 -21.86
N VAL A 310 2.73 -10.74 -21.00
CA VAL A 310 2.39 -11.16 -19.64
C VAL A 310 1.20 -12.11 -19.70
N PHE A 311 1.22 -13.19 -18.93
CA PHE A 311 0.15 -14.19 -18.96
C PHE A 311 -0.07 -14.83 -17.59
N GLY A 312 -1.22 -15.50 -17.43
CA GLY A 312 -1.52 -16.26 -16.22
C GLY A 312 -1.85 -15.42 -14.99
N PRO A 313 -2.07 -16.06 -13.83
CA PRO A 313 -2.38 -15.37 -12.59
C PRO A 313 -1.12 -14.79 -11.95
N ASN A 314 -1.33 -13.74 -11.15
CA ASN A 314 -0.30 -13.23 -10.26
C ASN A 314 -0.12 -14.17 -9.06
N LEU A 315 1.13 -14.34 -8.63
CA LEU A 315 1.47 -15.09 -7.42
C LEU A 315 1.86 -14.11 -6.31
N GLY A 316 1.23 -14.29 -5.15
CA GLY A 316 1.59 -13.58 -3.93
C GLY A 316 2.70 -14.31 -3.17
N LEU A 317 3.71 -13.55 -2.75
CA LEU A 317 4.78 -13.97 -1.88
C LEU A 317 4.60 -13.30 -0.53
N THR A 318 4.77 -14.04 0.56
CA THR A 318 4.79 -13.46 1.90
C THR A 318 5.97 -14.03 2.68
N VAL A 319 6.78 -13.14 3.24
CA VAL A 319 7.94 -13.46 4.07
C VAL A 319 7.76 -12.80 5.41
N GLU A 320 7.76 -13.61 6.46
CA GLU A 320 7.69 -13.13 7.84
C GLU A 320 9.11 -13.16 8.43
N VAL A 321 9.61 -11.99 8.77
CA VAL A 321 10.93 -11.83 9.37
C VAL A 321 10.77 -11.72 10.87
N THR A 322 11.37 -12.65 11.62
CA THR A 322 11.30 -12.70 13.10
C THR A 322 12.68 -12.92 13.70
N PHE A 323 12.99 -12.24 14.82
CA PHE A 323 14.22 -12.53 15.56
C PHE A 323 14.05 -13.78 16.44
N PRO A 324 15.09 -14.62 16.58
CA PRO A 324 15.07 -15.68 17.57
C PRO A 324 14.94 -15.07 18.96
N GLN A 325 13.93 -15.52 19.72
CA GLN A 325 13.80 -15.14 21.12
C GLN A 325 15.03 -15.66 21.86
N LEU A 326 15.84 -14.76 22.43
CA LEU A 326 16.92 -15.18 23.32
C LEU A 326 16.28 -15.75 24.58
N ASP A 327 16.29 -17.08 24.69
CA ASP A 327 15.94 -17.76 25.94
C ASP A 327 16.94 -17.31 27.02
N PHE A 328 16.56 -16.30 27.79
CA PHE A 328 17.26 -15.95 29.02
C PHE A 328 17.07 -17.10 30.00
N VAL A 329 17.98 -18.07 29.95
CA VAL A 329 18.17 -19.02 31.05
C VAL A 329 18.63 -18.19 32.24
N ALA A 330 17.70 -17.90 33.14
CA ALA A 330 18.00 -17.25 34.40
C ALA A 330 19.14 -18.05 35.08
N PRO A 331 20.26 -17.41 35.47
CA PRO A 331 21.28 -18.11 36.22
C PRO A 331 20.64 -18.61 37.52
N GLY A 332 20.61 -19.94 37.67
CA GLY A 332 20.07 -20.59 38.86
C GLY A 332 20.72 -20.02 40.11
N GLY A 333 19.88 -19.49 41.01
CA GLY A 333 20.26 -19.05 42.35
C GLY A 333 20.55 -20.21 43.30
#